data_AF-A0A661NNU8-F1
#
_entry.id   AF-A0A661NNU8-F1
#
_cell.length_a   1.000
_cell.length_b   1.000
_cell.length_c   1.000
_cell.angle_alpha   90.00
_cell.angle_beta   90.00
_cell.angle_gamma   90.00
#
_symmetry.space_group_name_H-M   'P 1'
#
loop_
_entity.id
_entity.type
_entity.pdbx_description
1 polymer ?
#
loop_
_entity_poly.entity_id
_entity_poly.type
_entity_poly.pdbx_seq_one_letter_code
_entity_poly.pdbx_strand_id
1 'polypeptide(L)'
;MQTSTSTQTRSQVRFVVEDRVLMVIQGNHRPTDASHSAFLQFMRDHGHEYDAMLVFSPGGTPDMVQRKKMVEVLNLKRRPIAVLTHSKIVRGVVTAVSWFVETPLKPFAPEDIDAAITFIGQGTNADRVQRNMEEQIRRGAPNL
;
A
#
# COMPACT_ATOMS: atom_id res chain seq x y z
N MET A 1 23.55 -24.91 5.22
CA MET A 1 22.84 -24.16 4.18
C MET A 1 22.82 -22.70 4.63
N GLN A 2 23.72 -21.87 4.08
CA GLN A 2 23.92 -20.50 4.53
C GLN A 2 22.84 -19.61 3.90
N THR A 3 21.98 -19.01 4.71
CA THR A 3 21.09 -17.93 4.27
C THR A 3 21.93 -16.68 4.12
N SER A 4 22.26 -16.34 2.88
CA SER A 4 22.96 -15.10 2.53
C SER A 4 22.15 -13.89 2.98
N THR A 5 22.59 -13.26 4.06
CA THR A 5 22.17 -11.92 4.47
C THR A 5 22.73 -10.94 3.44
N SER A 6 22.01 -10.72 2.33
CA SER A 6 22.33 -9.62 1.44
C SER A 6 21.93 -8.32 2.14
N THR A 7 22.89 -7.42 2.28
CA THR A 7 22.72 -6.06 2.78
C THR A 7 21.77 -5.31 1.84
N GLN A 8 20.47 -5.42 2.08
CA GLN A 8 19.42 -4.83 1.24
C GLN A 8 19.15 -3.41 1.75
N THR A 9 19.45 -2.43 0.91
CA THR A 9 19.08 -1.01 1.03
C THR A 9 17.73 -0.84 1.72
N ARG A 10 17.65 -0.06 2.83
CA ARG A 10 16.40 0.24 3.56
C ARG A 10 15.32 0.67 2.57
N SER A 11 14.45 -0.24 2.15
CA SER A 11 13.39 0.06 1.21
C SER A 11 12.37 0.95 1.92
N GLN A 12 12.06 2.12 1.35
CA GLN A 12 11.00 3.02 1.87
C GLN A 12 9.61 2.39 1.84
N VAL A 13 9.48 1.25 1.15
CA VAL A 13 8.25 0.48 0.98
C VAL A 13 8.52 -0.98 1.33
N ARG A 14 7.60 -1.59 2.06
CA ARG A 14 7.56 -3.03 2.34
C ARG A 14 6.25 -3.62 1.81
N PHE A 15 6.35 -4.82 1.24
CA PHE A 15 5.22 -5.61 0.77
C PHE A 15 5.04 -6.82 1.67
N VAL A 16 3.81 -7.07 2.10
CA VAL A 16 3.42 -8.28 2.84
C VAL A 16 2.14 -8.80 2.23
N VAL A 17 1.99 -10.11 2.16
CA VAL A 17 0.78 -10.75 1.64
C VAL A 17 0.16 -11.56 2.76
N GLU A 18 -1.12 -11.35 3.01
CA GLU A 18 -1.95 -12.20 3.86
C GLU A 18 -3.14 -12.67 3.01
N ASP A 19 -3.26 -13.98 2.82
CA ASP A 19 -4.20 -14.62 1.89
C ASP A 19 -4.07 -14.08 0.46
N ARG A 20 -4.97 -13.16 0.07
CA ARG A 20 -5.03 -12.51 -1.24
C ARG A 20 -5.07 -10.99 -1.12
N VAL A 21 -4.64 -10.46 0.03
CA VAL A 21 -4.54 -9.04 0.33
C VAL A 21 -3.08 -8.62 0.29
N LEU A 22 -2.77 -7.69 -0.60
CA LEU A 22 -1.47 -7.04 -0.61
C LEU A 22 -1.44 -5.92 0.43
N MET A 23 -0.56 -6.03 1.41
CA MET A 23 -0.26 -4.97 2.37
C MET A 23 0.97 -4.20 1.90
N VAL A 24 0.84 -2.88 1.79
CA VAL A 24 1.92 -1.98 1.41
C VAL A 24 2.20 -1.03 2.57
N ILE A 25 3.39 -1.12 3.15
CA ILE A 25 3.80 -0.26 4.26
C ILE A 25 4.83 0.72 3.74
N GLN A 26 4.47 2.00 3.70
CA GLN A 26 5.33 3.08 3.24
C GLN A 26 5.75 3.97 4.42
N GLY A 27 7.00 4.44 4.39
CA GLY A 27 7.50 5.43 5.34
C GLY A 27 6.91 6.83 5.16
N ASN A 28 7.34 7.76 6.02
CA ASN A 28 6.85 9.16 5.98
C ASN A 28 7.49 9.98 4.85
N HIS A 29 8.50 9.43 4.20
CA HIS A 29 9.24 10.10 3.16
C HIS A 29 8.57 9.92 1.79
N ARG A 30 8.73 10.92 0.93
CA ARG A 30 8.38 10.80 -0.49
C ARG A 30 9.13 9.60 -1.08
N PRO A 31 8.45 8.73 -1.88
CA PRO A 31 9.13 7.64 -2.55
C PRO A 31 10.13 8.18 -3.57
N THR A 32 11.35 7.68 -3.54
CA THR A 32 12.32 7.88 -4.62
C THR A 32 11.79 7.29 -5.93
N ASP A 33 12.30 7.76 -7.07
CA ASP A 33 11.93 7.21 -8.38
C ASP A 33 12.25 5.72 -8.49
N ALA A 34 13.35 5.28 -7.89
CA ALA A 34 13.75 3.88 -7.85
C ALA A 34 12.74 3.03 -7.05
N SER A 35 12.40 3.44 -5.82
CA SER A 35 11.43 2.71 -5.00
C SER A 35 10.02 2.73 -5.61
N HIS A 36 9.64 3.85 -6.22
CA HIS A 36 8.35 3.96 -6.92
C HIS A 36 8.30 3.03 -8.14
N SER A 37 9.36 3.02 -8.95
CA SER A 37 9.43 2.14 -10.13
C SER A 37 9.44 0.66 -9.74
N ALA A 38 10.13 0.30 -8.65
CA ALA A 38 10.12 -1.05 -8.12
C ALA A 38 8.72 -1.49 -7.67
N PHE A 39 7.97 -0.61 -6.99
CA PHE A 39 6.57 -0.88 -6.64
C PHE A 39 5.70 -1.10 -7.89
N LEU A 40 5.82 -0.23 -8.89
CA LEU A 40 5.04 -0.36 -10.12
C LEU A 40 5.39 -1.63 -10.89
N GLN A 41 6.67 -2.03 -10.91
CA GLN A 41 7.09 -3.28 -11.53
C GLN A 41 6.50 -4.49 -10.79
N PHE A 42 6.61 -4.52 -9.47
CA PHE A 42 5.99 -5.56 -8.64
C PHE A 42 4.48 -5.67 -8.91
N MET A 43 3.77 -4.54 -9.02
CA MET A 43 2.34 -4.54 -9.32
C MET A 43 2.01 -5.05 -10.73
N ARG A 44 2.90 -4.85 -11.72
CA ARG A 44 2.71 -5.42 -13.06
C ARG A 44 2.89 -6.94 -13.04
N ASP A 45 3.92 -7.41 -12.36
CA ASP A 45 4.30 -8.82 -12.38
C ASP A 45 3.36 -9.66 -11.50
N HIS A 46 3.08 -9.19 -10.28
CA HIS A 46 2.39 -9.96 -9.25
C HIS A 46 1.00 -9.40 -8.91
N GLY A 47 0.66 -8.21 -9.39
CA GLY A 47 -0.60 -7.57 -9.01
C GLY A 47 -1.82 -8.43 -9.33
N HIS A 48 -1.79 -9.29 -10.33
CA HIS A 48 -2.91 -10.15 -10.67
C HIS A 48 -3.23 -11.21 -9.59
N GLU A 49 -2.26 -11.55 -8.72
CA GLU A 49 -2.37 -12.57 -7.67
C GLU A 49 -3.26 -12.14 -6.49
N TYR A 50 -3.46 -10.83 -6.30
CA TYR A 50 -4.19 -10.26 -5.17
C TYR A 50 -5.57 -9.74 -5.57
N ASP A 51 -6.52 -9.82 -4.64
CA ASP A 51 -7.91 -9.37 -4.83
C ASP A 51 -8.16 -8.00 -4.20
N ALA A 52 -7.31 -7.59 -3.26
CA ALA A 52 -7.43 -6.34 -2.52
C ALA A 52 -6.05 -5.77 -2.16
N MET A 53 -6.00 -4.48 -1.83
CA MET A 53 -4.79 -3.84 -1.31
C MET A 53 -5.10 -2.98 -0.08
N LEU A 54 -4.26 -3.10 0.96
CA LEU A 54 -4.29 -2.28 2.15
C LEU A 54 -2.95 -1.55 2.27
N VAL A 55 -2.97 -0.22 2.21
CA VAL A 55 -1.77 0.61 2.21
C VAL A 55 -1.71 1.39 3.51
N PHE A 56 -0.56 1.42 4.19
CA PHE A 56 -0.28 2.40 5.24
C PHE A 56 0.74 3.40 4.73
N SER A 57 0.39 4.69 4.79
CA SER A 57 1.30 5.78 4.46
C SER A 57 1.10 6.94 5.45
N PRO A 58 2.05 7.19 6.37
CA PRO A 58 1.92 8.25 7.36
C PRO A 58 2.11 9.65 6.75
N GLY A 59 2.64 9.77 5.53
CA GLY A 59 2.80 11.07 4.86
C GLY A 59 3.53 11.09 3.52
N GLY A 60 4.23 10.01 3.14
CA GLY A 60 4.91 9.95 1.84
C GLY A 60 3.94 9.93 0.66
N THR A 61 4.07 10.89 -0.25
CA THR A 61 3.21 10.97 -1.46
C THR A 61 4.02 10.98 -2.75
N PRO A 62 3.53 10.33 -3.83
CA PRO A 62 4.12 10.45 -5.15
C PRO A 62 3.95 11.87 -5.72
N ASP A 63 4.90 12.30 -6.54
CA ASP A 63 4.77 13.53 -7.32
C ASP A 63 3.85 13.35 -8.54
N MET A 64 3.72 14.40 -9.36
CA MET A 64 2.82 14.37 -10.53
C MET A 64 3.22 13.31 -11.57
N VAL A 65 4.51 13.13 -11.83
CA VAL A 65 5.02 12.16 -12.82
C VAL A 65 4.81 10.73 -12.30
N GLN A 66 5.13 10.49 -11.04
CA GLN A 66 4.91 9.23 -10.34
C GLN A 66 3.42 8.88 -10.30
N ARG A 67 2.54 9.83 -9.98
CA ARG A 67 1.08 9.63 -9.99
C ARG A 67 0.55 9.17 -11.34
N LYS A 68 1.01 9.76 -12.45
CA LYS A 68 0.58 9.35 -13.80
C LYS A 68 0.90 7.87 -14.07
N LYS A 69 2.14 7.46 -13.79
CA LYS A 69 2.58 6.05 -13.97
C LYS A 69 1.81 5.11 -13.03
N MET A 70 1.48 5.55 -11.83
CA MET A 70 0.70 4.78 -10.87
C MET A 70 -0.73 4.55 -11.37
N VAL A 71 -1.40 5.58 -11.92
CA VAL A 71 -2.75 5.44 -12.50
C VAL A 71 -2.79 4.37 -13.58
N GLU A 72 -1.81 4.37 -14.49
CA GLU A 72 -1.71 3.36 -15.56
C GLU A 72 -1.64 1.93 -15.00
N VAL A 73 -0.86 1.71 -13.94
CA VAL A 73 -0.70 0.39 -13.32
C VAL A 73 -1.93 -0.02 -12.50
N LEU A 74 -2.55 0.91 -11.77
CA LEU A 74 -3.74 0.62 -10.97
C LEU A 74 -4.94 0.24 -11.84
N ASN A 75 -5.01 0.72 -13.07
CA ASN A 75 -6.08 0.37 -14.02
C ASN A 75 -5.86 -0.99 -14.71
N LEU A 76 -4.72 -1.67 -14.53
CA LEU A 76 -4.50 -3.01 -15.10
C LEU A 76 -5.45 -4.07 -14.54
N LYS A 77 -5.94 -3.88 -13.31
CA LYS A 77 -6.94 -4.76 -12.68
C LYS A 77 -7.71 -4.00 -11.62
N ARG A 78 -9.03 -4.04 -11.70
CA ARG A 78 -9.94 -3.47 -10.72
C ARG A 78 -9.90 -4.29 -9.41
N ARG A 79 -9.53 -3.63 -8.32
CA ARG A 79 -9.46 -4.16 -6.95
C ARG A 79 -9.73 -3.06 -5.92
N PRO A 80 -10.42 -3.31 -4.81
CA PRO A 80 -10.54 -2.30 -3.77
C PRO A 80 -9.18 -2.03 -3.12
N ILE A 81 -8.88 -0.74 -2.91
CA ILE A 81 -7.66 -0.24 -2.30
C ILE A 81 -8.04 0.67 -1.13
N ALA A 82 -7.69 0.27 0.08
CA ALA A 82 -7.82 1.11 1.26
C ALA A 82 -6.45 1.72 1.64
N VAL A 83 -6.43 3.02 1.93
CA VAL A 83 -5.21 3.73 2.37
C VAL A 83 -5.38 4.25 3.79
N LEU A 84 -4.68 3.65 4.74
CA LEU A 84 -4.60 4.06 6.14
C LEU A 84 -3.61 5.21 6.29
N THR A 85 -4.08 6.37 6.74
CA THR A 85 -3.24 7.57 6.90
C THR A 85 -3.86 8.62 7.82
N HIS A 86 -3.03 9.30 8.61
CA HIS A 86 -3.41 10.55 9.28
C HIS A 86 -3.19 11.78 8.40
N SER A 87 -2.36 11.68 7.36
CA SER A 87 -1.91 12.83 6.57
C SER A 87 -3.04 13.38 5.70
N LYS A 88 -3.35 14.67 5.88
CA LYS A 88 -4.30 15.39 5.01
C LYS A 88 -3.80 15.45 3.56
N ILE A 89 -2.49 15.50 3.36
CA ILE A 89 -1.87 15.52 2.03
C ILE A 89 -2.07 14.18 1.33
N VAL A 90 -1.81 13.06 2.02
CA VAL A 90 -2.04 11.71 1.47
C VAL A 90 -3.53 11.55 1.12
N ARG A 91 -4.45 11.98 2.00
CA ARG A 91 -5.89 11.96 1.69
C ARG A 91 -6.23 12.71 0.41
N GLY A 92 -5.71 13.93 0.22
CA GLY A 92 -5.90 14.71 -1.00
C GLY A 92 -5.35 14.02 -2.25
N VAL A 93 -4.18 13.38 -2.15
CA VAL A 93 -3.60 12.59 -3.25
C VAL A 93 -4.46 11.37 -3.58
N VAL A 94 -4.94 10.64 -2.58
CA VAL A 94 -5.83 9.50 -2.78
C VAL A 94 -7.12 9.93 -3.49
N THR A 95 -7.72 11.04 -3.08
CA THR A 95 -8.89 11.62 -3.75
C THR A 95 -8.57 11.99 -5.20
N ALA A 96 -7.47 12.69 -5.46
CA ALA A 96 -7.09 13.06 -6.82
C ALA A 96 -6.85 11.83 -7.71
N VAL A 97 -6.17 10.80 -7.20
CA VAL A 97 -5.94 9.55 -7.93
C VAL A 97 -7.24 8.81 -8.20
N SER A 98 -8.18 8.79 -7.23
CA SER A 98 -9.48 8.11 -7.36
C SER A 98 -10.32 8.62 -8.54
N TRP A 99 -10.09 9.86 -9.01
CA TRP A 99 -10.76 10.41 -10.19
C TRP A 99 -10.28 9.84 -11.52
N PHE A 100 -9.09 9.23 -11.54
CA PHE A 100 -8.46 8.72 -12.77
C PHE A 100 -8.36 7.19 -12.83
N VAL A 101 -8.84 6.50 -11.79
CA VAL A 101 -8.83 5.03 -11.72
C VAL A 101 -10.25 4.50 -11.61
N GLU A 102 -10.51 3.37 -12.27
CA GLU A 102 -11.81 2.66 -12.15
C GLU A 102 -11.89 1.81 -10.86
N THR A 103 -10.78 1.72 -10.14
CA THR A 103 -10.62 0.92 -8.94
C THR A 103 -11.20 1.64 -7.73
N PRO A 104 -11.98 0.96 -6.85
CA PRO A 104 -12.42 1.57 -5.61
C PRO A 104 -11.20 1.93 -4.76
N LEU A 105 -10.97 3.22 -4.54
CA LEU A 105 -9.81 3.74 -3.82
C LEU A 105 -10.29 4.73 -2.75
N LYS A 106 -10.02 4.44 -1.47
CA LYS A 106 -10.52 5.25 -0.37
C LYS A 106 -9.51 5.38 0.77
N PRO A 107 -9.32 6.60 1.34
CA PRO A 107 -8.51 6.76 2.53
C PRO A 107 -9.33 6.51 3.80
N PHE A 108 -8.66 6.02 4.84
CA PHE A 108 -9.19 5.74 6.17
C PHE A 108 -8.20 6.26 7.23
N ALA A 109 -8.70 6.59 8.42
CA ALA A 109 -7.81 6.76 9.56
C ALA A 109 -7.24 5.38 9.96
N PRO A 110 -5.99 5.30 10.46
CA PRO A 110 -5.44 4.05 10.98
C PRO A 110 -6.30 3.38 12.07
N GLU A 111 -7.02 4.16 12.88
CA GLU A 111 -7.97 3.67 13.89
C GLU A 111 -9.21 3.02 13.27
N ASP A 112 -9.55 3.36 12.03
CA ASP A 112 -10.70 2.83 11.30
C ASP A 112 -10.32 1.59 10.46
N ILE A 113 -9.32 0.81 10.89
CA ILE A 113 -8.81 -0.33 10.13
C ILE A 113 -9.89 -1.38 9.83
N ASP A 114 -10.83 -1.59 10.75
CA ASP A 114 -11.95 -2.51 10.57
C ASP A 114 -12.86 -2.08 9.40
N ALA A 115 -13.09 -0.77 9.28
CA ALA A 115 -13.87 -0.20 8.19
C ALA A 115 -13.11 -0.30 6.85
N ALA A 116 -11.79 -0.15 6.87
CA ALA A 116 -10.93 -0.34 5.71
C ALA A 116 -10.94 -1.79 5.23
N ILE A 117 -10.84 -2.76 6.15
CA ILE A 117 -10.89 -4.20 5.86
C ILE A 117 -12.25 -4.60 5.30
N THR A 118 -13.34 -4.07 5.88
CA THR A 118 -14.69 -4.25 5.36
C THR A 118 -14.82 -3.69 3.95
N PHE A 119 -14.30 -2.49 3.70
CA PHE A 119 -14.32 -1.86 2.37
C PHE A 119 -13.59 -2.68 1.30
N ILE A 120 -12.48 -3.33 1.65
CA ILE A 120 -11.75 -4.21 0.72
C ILE A 120 -12.33 -5.63 0.60
N GLY A 121 -13.46 -5.90 1.26
CA GLY A 121 -14.21 -7.16 1.13
C GLY A 121 -13.60 -8.34 1.88
N GLN A 122 -12.81 -8.09 2.92
CA GLN A 122 -12.07 -9.14 3.66
C GLN A 122 -12.65 -9.43 5.04
N GLY A 123 -13.96 -9.21 5.23
CA GLY A 123 -14.63 -9.39 6.53
C GLY A 123 -14.41 -10.78 7.16
N THR A 124 -14.39 -11.85 6.35
CA THR A 124 -14.15 -13.22 6.83
C THR A 124 -12.72 -13.44 7.37
N ASN A 125 -11.75 -12.67 6.87
CA ASN A 125 -10.33 -12.76 7.25
C ASN A 125 -9.89 -11.57 8.11
N ALA A 126 -10.84 -10.78 8.63
CA ALA A 126 -10.58 -9.47 9.20
C ALA A 126 -9.51 -9.50 10.30
N ASP A 127 -9.66 -10.37 11.29
CA ASP A 127 -8.74 -10.50 12.42
C ASP A 127 -7.30 -10.82 11.98
N ARG A 128 -7.12 -11.64 10.94
CA ARG A 128 -5.79 -12.00 10.42
C ARG A 128 -5.16 -10.84 9.66
N VAL A 129 -5.93 -10.21 8.77
CA VAL A 129 -5.49 -9.07 7.96
C VAL A 129 -5.13 -7.90 8.88
N GLN A 130 -5.98 -7.58 9.85
CA GLN A 130 -5.75 -6.53 10.84
C GLN A 130 -4.51 -6.78 11.67
N ARG A 131 -4.42 -7.95 12.32
CA ARG A 131 -3.28 -8.30 13.18
C ARG A 131 -1.97 -8.23 12.42
N ASN A 132 -1.89 -8.80 11.22
CA ASN A 132 -0.66 -8.76 10.44
C ASN A 132 -0.33 -7.31 10.04
N MET A 133 -1.33 -6.52 9.62
CA MET A 133 -1.11 -5.11 9.27
C MET A 133 -0.57 -4.30 10.46
N GLU A 134 -1.17 -4.44 11.64
CA GLU A 134 -0.71 -3.77 12.87
C GLU A 134 0.71 -4.23 13.27
N GLU A 135 1.02 -5.52 13.14
CA GLU A 135 2.37 -6.02 13.35
C GLU A 135 3.37 -5.40 12.39
N GLN A 136 3.03 -5.25 11.10
CA GLN A 136 3.92 -4.62 10.12
C GLN A 136 4.13 -3.14 10.41
N ILE A 137 3.07 -2.42 10.78
CA ILE A 137 3.16 -1.00 11.18
C ILE A 137 4.09 -0.88 12.39
N ARG A 138 3.90 -1.71 13.42
CA ARG A 138 4.73 -1.72 14.63
C ARG A 138 6.19 -2.05 14.34
N ARG A 139 6.45 -3.04 13.46
CA ARG A 139 7.81 -3.41 13.01
C ARG A 139 8.47 -2.33 12.15
N GLY A 140 7.68 -1.48 11.49
CA GLY A 140 8.17 -0.32 10.72
C GLY A 140 8.41 0.94 11.56
N ALA A 141 7.85 1.01 12.78
CA ALA A 141 7.75 2.21 13.60
C ALA A 141 9.05 2.82 14.17
N PRO A 142 10.25 2.18 14.18
CA PRO A 142 11.43 2.88 14.69
C PRO A 142 12.36 3.49 13.63
N ASN A 143 12.18 3.29 12.31
CA ASN A 143 13.20 3.73 11.32
C ASN A 143 12.70 4.00 9.86
N LEU A 144 11.42 4.33 9.63
CA LEU A 144 10.87 4.71 8.31
C LEU A 144 10.40 6.18 8.24
#